data_AF-A0A7H4LDL9-F1
#
_entry.id   AF-A0A7H4LDL9-F1
#
_cell.length_a   1.000
_cell.length_b   1.000
_cell.length_c   1.000
_cell.angle_alpha   90.00
_cell.angle_beta   90.00
_cell.angle_gamma   90.00
#
_symmetry.space_group_name_H-M   'P 1'
#
loop_
_entity.id
_entity.type
_entity.pdbx_description
1 polymer ?
#
loop_
_entity_poly.entity_id
_entity_poly.type
_entity_poly.pdbx_seq_one_letter_code
_entity_poly.pdbx_strand_id
1 'polypeptide(L)'
;MDDNPVVSPRSSQHGVDGVLHAAPLADAPPPPPADAAAVAAAVAPAAPPPPALPAPVHPAPAPSVPSSILQTVDIRRHVPVTLDLLAGNYTQWRRHFNTIVGMFGLRDHVDSAAVHHHGDPEWDMADHVVVHWLYITISPELLDVVMQPDDTALTVWAAVDGIFRDNQLARAIYLDAEYHAVVQGDMTVMAYCTKLKQFTDQLPDLG
;
A
#
# COMPACT_ATOMS: atom_id res chain seq x y z
N MET A 1 -34.13 -15.18 42.29
CA MET A 1 -34.47 -16.59 42.48
C MET A 1 -34.08 -17.30 41.21
N ASP A 2 -33.13 -18.21 41.10
CA ASP A 2 -32.15 -18.92 41.95
C ASP A 2 -31.37 -19.73 40.87
N ASP A 3 -30.17 -20.27 40.97
CA ASP A 3 -29.17 -20.45 42.00
C ASP A 3 -27.92 -20.87 41.21
N ASN A 4 -26.74 -20.46 41.64
CA ASN A 4 -25.50 -21.13 41.27
C ASN A 4 -25.22 -22.20 42.32
N PRO A 5 -24.73 -23.39 41.95
CA PRO A 5 -23.81 -24.08 42.84
C PRO A 5 -22.48 -24.43 42.17
N VAL A 6 -21.46 -23.76 42.68
CA VAL A 6 -20.11 -24.30 42.94
C VAL A 6 -20.21 -25.63 43.67
N VAL A 7 -19.44 -26.66 43.25
CA VAL A 7 -18.72 -27.61 44.13
C VAL A 7 -17.59 -28.30 43.33
N SER A 8 -16.33 -28.07 43.72
CA SER A 8 -15.23 -29.04 43.60
C SER A 8 -15.25 -29.98 44.83
N PRO A 9 -14.60 -31.16 44.82
CA PRO A 9 -13.46 -31.27 45.75
C PRO A 9 -12.33 -32.28 45.40
N ARG A 10 -11.11 -31.85 45.81
CA ARG A 10 -10.07 -32.54 46.62
C ARG A 10 -9.52 -33.93 46.25
N SER A 11 -8.18 -34.03 46.26
CA SER A 11 -7.38 -34.64 47.35
C SER A 11 -5.86 -34.41 47.10
N SER A 12 -5.11 -33.75 48.00
CA SER A 12 -4.40 -34.28 49.20
C SER A 12 -3.12 -35.04 48.80
N GLN A 13 -1.89 -34.77 49.27
CA GLN A 13 -1.32 -34.69 50.64
C GLN A 13 0.09 -34.04 50.57
N HIS A 14 0.53 -33.16 51.48
CA HIS A 14 1.03 -33.33 52.88
C HIS A 14 2.55 -33.62 52.95
N GLY A 15 3.39 -32.68 53.39
CA GLY A 15 3.98 -32.58 54.75
C GLY A 15 5.53 -32.55 54.65
N VAL A 16 6.38 -32.02 55.54
CA VAL A 16 6.33 -31.39 56.87
C VAL A 16 7.73 -30.80 57.18
N ASP A 17 7.79 -29.82 58.10
CA ASP A 17 8.95 -29.12 58.68
C ASP A 17 10.05 -30.00 59.34
N GLY A 18 11.25 -29.43 59.53
CA GLY A 18 12.26 -29.97 60.46
C GLY A 18 13.55 -29.14 60.61
N VAL A 19 13.76 -28.60 61.81
CA VAL A 19 14.81 -27.67 62.27
C VAL A 19 15.88 -28.39 63.14
N LEU A 20 17.17 -28.05 62.93
CA LEU A 20 18.38 -28.01 63.82
C LEU A 20 18.73 -29.14 64.83
N HIS A 21 19.96 -29.68 64.77
CA HIS A 21 20.85 -29.86 65.97
C HIS A 21 22.35 -30.21 65.68
N ALA A 22 23.25 -29.33 66.17
CA ALA A 22 24.62 -29.42 66.75
C ALA A 22 25.74 -30.46 66.38
N ALA A 23 26.93 -29.91 65.95
CA ALA A 23 28.36 -29.96 66.44
C ALA A 23 28.98 -31.20 67.17
N PRO A 24 30.34 -31.45 67.27
CA PRO A 24 31.46 -30.45 67.34
C PRO A 24 32.93 -30.79 66.84
N LEU A 25 33.74 -29.70 66.75
CA LEU A 25 35.18 -29.41 67.05
C LEU A 25 36.40 -30.30 66.67
N ALA A 26 37.39 -29.68 65.99
CA ALA A 26 38.84 -29.55 66.34
C ALA A 26 39.60 -28.78 65.21
N ASP A 27 39.93 -27.49 65.34
CA ASP A 27 41.21 -26.87 65.79
C ASP A 27 42.49 -27.28 65.04
N ALA A 28 43.06 -26.36 64.24
CA ALA A 28 44.48 -26.32 63.83
C ALA A 28 44.86 -24.95 63.17
N PRO A 29 46.12 -24.48 63.28
CA PRO A 29 46.51 -23.05 63.37
C PRO A 29 47.01 -22.41 62.05
N PRO A 30 47.25 -21.07 62.00
CA PRO A 30 47.68 -20.38 60.77
C PRO A 30 49.23 -20.38 60.58
N PRO A 31 49.75 -20.44 59.34
CA PRO A 31 51.17 -20.20 59.06
C PRO A 31 51.49 -18.72 58.68
N PRO A 32 52.79 -18.32 58.74
CA PRO A 32 53.27 -16.93 58.94
C PRO A 32 53.56 -16.16 57.62
N PRO A 33 53.98 -14.86 57.66
CA PRO A 33 54.26 -14.07 56.46
C PRO A 33 55.75 -13.98 56.05
N ALA A 34 55.96 -13.48 54.82
CA ALA A 34 57.20 -13.18 54.07
C ALA A 34 57.89 -14.41 53.44
N ASP A 35 58.32 -14.43 52.17
CA ASP A 35 59.01 -13.37 51.42
C ASP A 35 58.87 -13.54 49.89
N ALA A 36 59.20 -12.47 49.15
CA ALA A 36 59.03 -12.31 47.71
C ALA A 36 59.85 -13.28 46.83
N ALA A 37 59.18 -13.89 45.85
CA ALA A 37 59.81 -14.41 44.63
C ALA A 37 58.91 -14.09 43.43
N ALA A 38 59.40 -13.25 42.52
CA ALA A 38 58.69 -12.80 41.34
C ALA A 38 58.41 -13.97 40.39
N VAL A 39 57.13 -14.24 40.13
CA VAL A 39 56.72 -15.15 39.05
C VAL A 39 56.30 -14.27 37.88
N ALA A 40 57.15 -14.23 36.85
CA ALA A 40 56.82 -13.58 35.59
C ALA A 40 55.69 -14.38 34.91
N ALA A 41 54.46 -13.88 35.03
CA ALA A 41 53.33 -14.37 34.23
C ALA A 41 53.54 -13.93 32.78
N ALA A 42 53.73 -14.90 31.89
CA ALA A 42 53.73 -14.67 30.45
C ALA A 42 52.34 -14.16 30.03
N VAL A 43 52.28 -12.88 29.62
CA VAL A 43 51.09 -12.31 28.97
C VAL A 43 51.03 -12.88 27.56
N ALA A 44 50.08 -13.78 27.32
CA ALA A 44 49.71 -14.18 25.97
C ALA A 44 49.14 -12.95 25.21
N PRO A 45 49.51 -12.72 23.94
CA PRO A 45 48.94 -11.61 23.17
C PRO A 45 47.44 -11.88 22.94
N ALA A 46 46.61 -10.89 23.29
CA ALA A 46 45.19 -10.91 22.97
C ALA A 46 44.99 -11.02 21.46
N ALA A 47 44.22 -12.01 21.02
CA ALA A 47 43.82 -12.15 19.62
C ALA A 47 42.97 -10.93 19.19
N PRO A 48 43.13 -10.42 17.96
CA PRO A 48 42.31 -9.32 17.46
C PRO A 48 40.83 -9.75 17.34
N PRO A 49 39.87 -8.83 17.52
CA PRO A 49 38.46 -9.15 17.35
C PRO A 49 38.17 -9.55 15.89
N PRO A 50 37.19 -10.44 15.64
CA PRO A 50 36.80 -10.78 14.28
C PRO A 50 36.25 -9.54 13.55
N PRO A 51 36.41 -9.46 12.22
CA PRO A 51 35.86 -8.35 11.46
C PRO A 51 34.33 -8.33 11.61
N ALA A 52 33.78 -7.16 11.95
CA ALA A 52 32.34 -6.95 11.99
C ALA A 52 31.74 -7.27 10.62
N LEU A 53 30.69 -8.10 10.60
CA LEU A 53 29.90 -8.33 9.41
C LEU A 53 29.37 -6.97 8.90
N PRO A 54 29.40 -6.71 7.58
CA PRO A 54 28.80 -5.49 7.05
C PRO A 54 27.31 -5.45 7.40
N ALA A 55 26.84 -4.31 7.89
CA ALA A 55 25.43 -4.05 8.13
C ALA A 55 24.61 -4.38 6.86
N PRO A 56 23.33 -4.81 6.98
CA PRO A 56 22.48 -5.01 5.83
C PRO A 56 22.48 -3.71 5.03
N VAL A 57 23.01 -3.77 3.82
CA VAL A 57 22.97 -2.67 2.86
C VAL A 57 21.48 -2.55 2.53
N HIS A 58 20.79 -1.59 3.13
CA HIS A 58 19.50 -1.16 2.61
C HIS A 58 19.74 -0.85 1.13
N PRO A 59 18.96 -1.43 0.18
CA PRO A 59 19.07 -1.02 -1.20
C PRO A 59 18.92 0.50 -1.21
N ALA A 60 19.90 1.19 -1.81
CA ALA A 60 19.81 2.63 -2.01
C ALA A 60 18.44 2.95 -2.61
N PRO A 61 17.70 3.97 -2.11
CA PRO A 61 16.45 4.35 -2.73
C PRO A 61 16.73 4.56 -4.21
N ALA A 62 15.98 3.87 -5.06
CA ALA A 62 16.03 4.11 -6.49
C ALA A 62 15.85 5.62 -6.73
N PRO A 63 16.48 6.22 -7.75
CA PRO A 63 16.29 7.63 -8.02
C PRO A 63 14.79 7.89 -8.27
N SER A 64 14.11 8.47 -7.28
CA SER A 64 12.74 8.96 -7.43
C SER A 64 12.81 10.18 -8.33
N VAL A 65 11.85 10.27 -9.27
CA VAL A 65 11.67 11.51 -10.03
C VAL A 65 11.19 12.55 -9.00
N PRO A 66 11.90 13.68 -8.82
CA PRO A 66 11.48 14.64 -7.82
C PRO A 66 10.07 15.14 -8.13
N SER A 67 9.17 15.11 -7.13
CA SER A 67 7.75 15.45 -7.30
C SER A 67 7.50 16.83 -7.93
N SER A 68 8.47 17.74 -7.84
CA SER A 68 8.42 19.05 -8.53
C SER A 68 8.36 18.96 -10.06
N ILE A 69 8.91 17.89 -10.67
CA ILE A 69 8.82 17.68 -12.12
C ILE A 69 7.39 17.32 -12.52
N LEU A 70 6.68 16.57 -11.68
CA LEU A 70 5.32 16.11 -11.95
C LEU A 70 4.34 17.29 -12.15
N GLN A 71 4.54 18.38 -11.41
CA GLN A 71 3.74 19.61 -11.54
C GLN A 71 3.85 20.27 -12.91
N THR A 72 4.93 20.01 -13.65
CA THR A 72 5.17 20.59 -14.98
C THR A 72 4.67 19.71 -16.13
N VAL A 73 4.20 18.50 -15.83
CA VAL A 73 3.70 17.55 -16.82
C VAL A 73 2.32 17.98 -17.29
N ASP A 74 2.19 18.21 -18.60
CA ASP A 74 0.90 18.39 -19.24
C ASP A 74 0.23 17.03 -19.47
N ILE A 75 -0.60 16.61 -18.51
CA ILE A 75 -1.28 15.30 -18.54
C ILE A 75 -2.12 15.10 -19.81
N ARG A 76 -2.67 16.16 -20.40
CA ARG A 76 -3.55 16.07 -21.57
C ARG A 76 -2.80 15.65 -22.83
N ARG A 77 -1.47 15.81 -22.86
CA ARG A 77 -0.61 15.25 -23.91
C ARG A 77 -0.44 13.73 -23.79
N HIS A 78 -0.60 13.17 -22.59
CA HIS A 78 -0.44 11.75 -22.32
C HIS A 78 -1.79 11.01 -22.25
N VAL A 79 -2.83 11.70 -21.81
CA VAL A 79 -4.22 11.26 -21.74
C VAL A 79 -5.05 12.17 -22.66
N PRO A 80 -5.06 11.91 -23.98
CA PRO A 80 -5.72 12.79 -24.96
C PRO A 80 -7.26 12.68 -24.93
N VAL A 81 -7.79 11.76 -24.13
CA VAL A 81 -9.23 11.48 -24.02
C VAL A 81 -9.73 12.06 -22.71
N THR A 82 -10.86 12.77 -22.76
CA THR A 82 -11.62 13.11 -21.55
C THR A 82 -12.54 11.93 -21.22
N LEU A 83 -12.41 11.34 -20.03
CA LEU A 83 -13.28 10.24 -19.59
C LEU A 83 -14.72 10.73 -19.48
N ASP A 84 -15.63 9.97 -20.07
CA ASP A 84 -17.05 10.28 -20.03
C ASP A 84 -17.88 8.99 -19.87
N LEU A 85 -19.00 9.07 -19.15
CA LEU A 85 -19.81 7.91 -18.77
C LEU A 85 -20.43 7.20 -19.98
N LEU A 86 -20.83 7.96 -21.00
CA LEU A 86 -21.56 7.49 -22.17
C LEU A 86 -20.71 7.39 -23.43
N ALA A 87 -19.53 8.03 -23.46
CA ALA A 87 -18.61 7.94 -24.58
C ALA A 87 -17.97 6.54 -24.77
N GLY A 88 -18.08 5.66 -23.76
CA GLY A 88 -17.51 4.31 -23.77
C GLY A 88 -16.01 4.32 -24.05
N ASN A 89 -15.33 5.25 -23.39
CA ASN A 89 -13.90 5.49 -23.52
C ASN A 89 -13.13 5.13 -22.23
N TYR A 90 -13.75 4.37 -21.34
CA TYR A 90 -13.22 4.04 -20.02
C TYR A 90 -11.95 3.20 -20.12
N THR A 91 -11.96 2.12 -20.90
CA THR A 91 -10.76 1.28 -21.06
C THR A 91 -9.61 2.05 -21.71
N GLN A 92 -9.92 2.91 -22.69
CA GLN A 92 -8.92 3.73 -23.35
C GLN A 92 -8.30 4.74 -22.38
N TRP A 93 -9.13 5.51 -21.67
CA TRP A 93 -8.69 6.46 -20.67
C TRP A 93 -7.86 5.78 -19.58
N ARG A 94 -8.35 4.68 -19.00
CA ARG A 94 -7.67 3.93 -17.93
C ARG A 94 -6.30 3.44 -18.37
N ARG A 95 -6.17 2.99 -19.63
CA ARG A 95 -4.88 2.56 -20.20
C ARG A 95 -3.88 3.72 -20.29
N HIS A 96 -4.30 4.88 -20.79
CA HIS A 96 -3.46 6.07 -20.84
C HIS A 96 -3.04 6.52 -19.44
N PHE A 97 -3.99 6.57 -18.50
CA PHE A 97 -3.74 6.97 -17.13
C PHE A 97 -2.75 6.02 -16.41
N ASN A 98 -2.95 4.70 -16.51
CA ASN A 98 -2.02 3.72 -15.96
C ASN A 98 -0.61 3.81 -16.59
N THR A 99 -0.52 4.21 -17.86
CA THR A 99 0.76 4.37 -18.55
C THR A 99 1.54 5.54 -17.94
N ILE A 100 0.92 6.70 -17.79
CA ILE A 100 1.60 7.89 -17.27
C ILE A 100 1.95 7.75 -15.78
N VAL A 101 1.05 7.19 -14.98
CA VAL A 101 1.31 6.83 -13.58
C VAL A 101 2.49 5.85 -13.48
N GLY A 102 2.56 4.86 -14.38
CA GLY A 102 3.69 3.92 -14.47
C GLY A 102 5.01 4.58 -14.89
N MET A 103 4.97 5.52 -15.84
CA MET A 103 6.17 6.23 -16.32
C MET A 103 6.86 7.03 -15.21
N PHE A 104 6.09 7.54 -14.24
CA PHE A 104 6.60 8.35 -13.14
C PHE A 104 6.70 7.61 -11.80
N GLY A 105 6.42 6.30 -11.78
CA GLY A 105 6.52 5.50 -10.54
C GLY A 105 5.41 5.80 -9.52
N LEU A 106 4.26 6.31 -9.96
CA LEU A 106 3.15 6.76 -9.11
C LEU A 106 2.09 5.67 -8.86
N ARG A 107 2.37 4.41 -9.21
CA ARG A 107 1.37 3.34 -9.17
C ARG A 107 0.79 3.12 -7.77
N ASP A 108 1.61 3.32 -6.76
CA ASP A 108 1.25 3.12 -5.37
C ASP A 108 0.19 4.14 -4.90
N HIS A 109 0.00 5.26 -5.60
CA HIS A 109 -1.07 6.24 -5.32
C HIS A 109 -2.47 5.78 -5.77
N VAL A 110 -2.57 4.83 -6.70
CA VAL A 110 -3.85 4.33 -7.23
C VAL A 110 -4.09 2.85 -6.92
N ASP A 111 -3.18 2.23 -6.16
CA ASP A 111 -3.27 0.85 -5.73
C ASP A 111 -3.73 0.76 -4.28
N SER A 112 -4.90 0.16 -4.07
CA SER A 112 -5.45 -0.09 -2.73
C SER A 112 -4.58 -1.02 -1.86
N ALA A 113 -3.70 -1.83 -2.47
CA ALA A 113 -2.80 -2.73 -1.75
C ALA A 113 -1.49 -2.05 -1.33
N ALA A 114 -1.21 -0.83 -1.81
CA ALA A 114 0.01 -0.12 -1.49
C ALA A 114 0.01 0.41 -0.06
N VAL A 115 1.20 0.45 0.54
CA VAL A 115 1.41 1.01 1.87
C VAL A 115 1.35 2.54 1.75
N HIS A 116 0.43 3.16 2.47
CA HIS A 116 0.32 4.62 2.47
C HIS A 116 1.48 5.22 3.28
N HIS A 117 2.19 6.17 2.68
CA HIS A 117 3.33 6.84 3.30
C HIS A 117 2.89 8.10 4.06
N HIS A 118 2.26 7.90 5.21
CA HIS A 118 1.71 9.01 6.02
C HIS A 118 2.82 9.95 6.50
N GLY A 119 2.62 11.25 6.27
CA GLY A 119 3.51 12.31 6.77
C GLY A 119 4.80 12.49 5.96
N ASP A 120 4.88 11.90 4.77
CA ASP A 120 5.92 12.16 3.79
C ASP A 120 5.48 13.32 2.86
N PRO A 121 6.10 14.51 2.93
CA PRO A 121 5.72 15.64 2.09
C PRO A 121 5.92 15.39 0.59
N GLU A 122 6.87 14.53 0.21
CA GLU A 122 7.11 14.19 -1.19
C GLU A 122 5.99 13.32 -1.75
N TRP A 123 5.53 12.36 -0.93
CA TRP A 123 4.36 11.52 -1.21
C TRP A 123 3.10 12.36 -1.30
N ASP A 124 2.82 13.20 -0.30
CA ASP A 124 1.63 14.04 -0.28
C ASP A 124 1.58 14.93 -1.52
N MET A 125 2.71 15.53 -1.91
CA MET A 125 2.76 16.36 -3.11
C MET A 125 2.52 15.56 -4.40
N ALA A 126 3.06 14.34 -4.50
CA ALA A 126 2.78 13.46 -5.63
C ALA A 126 1.30 13.05 -5.69
N ASP A 127 0.68 12.78 -4.54
CA ASP A 127 -0.74 12.43 -4.42
C ASP A 127 -1.63 13.55 -4.95
N HIS A 128 -1.39 14.78 -4.53
CA HIS A 128 -2.13 15.96 -5.01
C HIS A 128 -1.97 16.18 -6.52
N VAL A 129 -0.81 15.85 -7.09
CA VAL A 129 -0.61 15.93 -8.55
C VAL A 129 -1.46 14.87 -9.27
N VAL A 130 -1.53 13.65 -8.75
CA VAL A 130 -2.36 12.58 -9.33
C VAL A 130 -3.85 12.92 -9.21
N VAL A 131 -4.30 13.46 -8.06
CA VAL A 131 -5.67 13.98 -7.88
C VAL A 131 -5.98 15.05 -8.94
N HIS A 132 -5.08 16.03 -9.10
CA HIS A 132 -5.25 17.06 -10.12
C HIS A 132 -5.38 16.46 -11.53
N TRP A 133 -4.52 15.51 -11.88
CA TRP A 133 -4.58 14.81 -13.17
C TRP A 133 -5.88 14.05 -13.38
N LEU A 134 -6.41 13.39 -12.35
CA LEU A 134 -7.72 12.73 -12.43
C LEU A 134 -8.80 13.78 -12.75
N TYR A 135 -8.87 14.87 -11.99
CA TYR A 135 -9.89 15.90 -12.20
C TYR A 135 -9.87 16.52 -13.60
N ILE A 136 -8.70 16.79 -14.17
CA ILE A 136 -8.62 17.45 -15.49
C ILE A 136 -8.71 16.49 -16.68
N THR A 137 -8.76 15.18 -16.43
CA THR A 137 -8.92 14.16 -17.48
C THR A 137 -10.30 13.50 -17.48
N ILE A 138 -11.17 13.83 -16.53
CA ILE A 138 -12.58 13.40 -16.51
C ILE A 138 -13.53 14.51 -16.95
N SER A 139 -14.73 14.15 -17.38
CA SER A 139 -15.76 15.12 -17.77
C SER A 139 -16.26 15.90 -16.55
N PRO A 140 -16.76 17.15 -16.73
CA PRO A 140 -17.29 17.94 -15.61
C PRO A 140 -18.41 17.22 -14.86
N GLU A 141 -19.29 16.51 -15.57
CA GLU A 141 -20.38 15.74 -14.98
C GLU A 141 -19.86 14.62 -14.07
N LEU A 142 -18.78 13.94 -14.47
CA LEU A 142 -18.16 12.91 -13.65
C LEU A 142 -17.42 13.53 -12.46
N LEU A 143 -16.75 14.68 -12.66
CA LEU A 143 -16.07 15.42 -11.61
C LEU A 143 -17.02 15.81 -10.49
N ASP A 144 -18.20 16.34 -10.81
CA ASP A 144 -19.22 16.74 -9.84
C ASP A 144 -19.69 15.57 -8.95
N VAL A 145 -19.60 14.34 -9.46
CA VAL A 145 -19.99 13.13 -8.72
C VAL A 145 -18.86 12.60 -7.84
N VAL A 146 -17.61 12.62 -8.32
CA VAL A 146 -16.48 11.99 -7.61
C VAL A 146 -15.75 12.93 -6.66
N MET A 147 -15.80 14.25 -6.89
CA MET A 147 -15.04 15.22 -6.11
C MET A 147 -15.58 15.32 -4.68
N GLN A 148 -14.71 15.11 -3.70
CA GLN A 148 -15.02 15.21 -2.28
C GLN A 148 -13.99 16.10 -1.55
N PRO A 149 -14.32 16.61 -0.35
CA PRO A 149 -13.33 17.25 0.51
C PRO A 149 -12.21 16.26 0.89
N ASP A 150 -10.96 16.74 0.90
CA ASP A 150 -9.78 15.97 1.31
C ASP A 150 -9.57 14.66 0.51
N ASP A 151 -9.81 14.73 -0.80
CA ASP A 151 -9.59 13.61 -1.73
C ASP A 151 -8.12 13.19 -1.82
N THR A 152 -7.89 11.86 -1.83
CA THR A 152 -6.61 11.27 -2.22
C THR A 152 -6.70 10.69 -3.62
N ALA A 153 -5.55 10.47 -4.25
CA ALA A 153 -5.52 9.86 -5.58
C ALA A 153 -6.25 8.51 -5.61
N LEU A 154 -6.10 7.72 -4.54
CA LEU A 154 -6.75 6.41 -4.40
C LEU A 154 -8.27 6.55 -4.27
N THR A 155 -8.78 7.52 -3.48
CA THR A 155 -10.23 7.69 -3.30
C THR A 155 -10.90 8.09 -4.61
N VAL A 156 -10.33 9.06 -5.34
CA VAL A 156 -10.85 9.52 -6.63
C VAL A 156 -10.77 8.40 -7.67
N TRP A 157 -9.65 7.68 -7.74
CA TRP A 157 -9.48 6.55 -8.66
C TRP A 157 -10.51 5.44 -8.40
N ALA A 158 -10.71 5.06 -7.14
CA ALA A 158 -11.68 4.05 -6.75
C ALA A 158 -13.13 4.50 -7.01
N ALA A 159 -13.45 5.78 -6.77
CA ALA A 159 -14.77 6.33 -7.06
C ALA A 159 -15.08 6.29 -8.57
N VAL A 160 -14.12 6.70 -9.41
CA VAL A 160 -14.23 6.59 -10.86
C VAL A 160 -14.42 5.14 -11.28
N ASP A 161 -13.57 4.21 -10.85
CA ASP A 161 -13.69 2.78 -11.21
C ASP A 161 -15.04 2.20 -10.75
N GLY A 162 -15.48 2.54 -9.55
CA GLY A 162 -16.79 2.15 -8.99
C GLY A 162 -17.95 2.60 -9.88
N ILE A 163 -17.98 3.86 -10.29
CA ILE A 163 -19.04 4.40 -11.17
C ILE A 163 -19.16 3.58 -12.46
N PHE A 164 -18.04 3.27 -13.12
CA PHE A 164 -18.07 2.52 -14.38
C PHE A 164 -18.47 1.06 -14.19
N ARG A 165 -18.05 0.43 -13.08
CA ARG A 165 -18.44 -0.95 -12.73
C ARG A 165 -19.91 -1.04 -12.35
N ASP A 166 -20.41 -0.13 -11.53
CA ASP A 166 -21.77 -0.19 -11.01
C ASP A 166 -22.81 0.21 -12.07
N ASN A 167 -22.44 1.09 -13.01
CA ASN A 167 -23.33 1.53 -14.10
C ASN A 167 -23.23 0.69 -15.36
N GLN A 168 -22.52 -0.44 -15.34
CA GLN A 168 -22.30 -1.30 -16.50
C GLN A 168 -23.61 -1.72 -17.20
N LEU A 169 -24.62 -2.15 -16.44
CA LEU A 169 -25.92 -2.55 -17.00
C LEU A 169 -26.70 -1.36 -17.57
N ALA A 170 -26.72 -0.23 -16.88
CA ALA A 170 -27.39 0.98 -17.37
C ALA A 170 -26.75 1.49 -18.68
N ARG A 171 -25.42 1.47 -18.74
CA ARG A 171 -24.65 1.83 -19.95
C ARG A 171 -24.92 0.85 -21.09
N ALA A 172 -25.06 -0.45 -20.81
CA ALA A 172 -25.41 -1.45 -21.82
C ALA A 172 -26.82 -1.22 -22.39
N ILE A 173 -27.80 -0.93 -21.54
CA ILE A 173 -29.17 -0.60 -21.98
C ILE A 173 -29.17 0.67 -22.83
N TYR A 174 -28.44 1.70 -22.40
CA TYR A 174 -28.33 2.95 -23.15
C TYR A 174 -27.69 2.72 -24.53
N LEU A 175 -26.59 1.95 -24.58
CA LEU A 175 -25.90 1.60 -25.82
C LEU A 175 -26.81 0.84 -26.79
N ASP A 176 -27.57 -0.14 -26.28
CA ASP A 176 -28.52 -0.93 -27.07
C ASP A 176 -29.63 -0.06 -27.67
N ALA A 177 -30.21 0.82 -26.84
CA ALA A 177 -31.23 1.76 -27.28
C ALA A 177 -30.68 2.73 -28.35
N GLU A 178 -29.47 3.26 -28.18
CA GLU A 178 -28.85 4.17 -29.14
C GLU A 178 -28.48 3.46 -30.45
N TYR A 179 -27.99 2.22 -30.37
CA TYR A 179 -27.74 1.37 -31.54
C TYR A 179 -29.01 1.16 -32.36
N HIS A 180 -30.11 0.78 -31.71
CA HIS A 180 -31.39 0.53 -32.37
C HIS A 180 -32.06 1.80 -32.91
N ALA A 181 -31.78 2.96 -32.33
CA ALA A 181 -32.26 4.24 -32.81
C ALA A 181 -31.42 4.82 -33.97
N VAL A 182 -30.22 4.27 -34.24
CA VAL A 182 -29.31 4.82 -35.23
C VAL A 182 -29.84 4.59 -36.65
N VAL A 183 -29.91 5.65 -37.44
CA VAL A 183 -30.25 5.61 -38.87
C VAL A 183 -29.24 6.42 -39.65
N GLN A 184 -28.97 6.05 -40.90
CA GLN A 184 -27.98 6.76 -41.73
C GLN A 184 -28.38 8.24 -41.94
N GLY A 185 -29.65 8.52 -42.24
CA GLY A 185 -30.13 9.88 -42.51
C GLY A 185 -29.27 10.59 -43.56
N ASP A 186 -28.85 11.81 -43.26
CA ASP A 186 -27.98 12.64 -44.11
C ASP A 186 -26.49 12.35 -43.96
N MET A 187 -26.10 11.38 -43.12
CA MET A 187 -24.70 11.01 -42.96
C MET A 187 -24.15 10.34 -44.22
N THR A 188 -22.87 10.60 -44.50
CA THR A 188 -22.14 9.81 -45.49
C THR A 188 -22.06 8.35 -45.03
N VAL A 189 -21.92 7.42 -45.99
CA VAL A 189 -21.74 5.99 -45.69
C VAL A 189 -20.57 5.78 -44.72
N MET A 190 -19.47 6.50 -44.88
CA MET A 190 -18.31 6.40 -44.00
C MET A 190 -18.59 6.90 -42.58
N ALA A 191 -19.32 8.01 -42.43
CA ALA A 191 -19.70 8.52 -41.11
C ALA A 191 -20.64 7.54 -40.38
N TYR A 192 -21.60 6.98 -41.11
CA TYR A 192 -22.50 5.96 -40.57
C TYR A 192 -21.75 4.68 -40.13
N CYS A 193 -20.87 4.15 -40.98
CA CYS A 193 -20.03 3.00 -40.63
C CYS A 193 -19.12 3.29 -39.42
N THR A 194 -18.59 4.51 -39.31
CA THR A 194 -17.79 4.92 -38.14
C THR A 194 -18.64 4.93 -36.87
N LYS A 195 -19.87 5.45 -36.93
CA LYS A 195 -20.79 5.43 -35.81
C LYS A 195 -21.17 4.01 -35.38
N LEU A 196 -21.42 3.11 -36.33
CA LEU A 196 -21.65 1.69 -36.02
C LEU A 196 -20.43 1.02 -35.38
N LYS A 197 -19.21 1.35 -35.86
CA LYS A 197 -17.98 0.84 -35.26
C LYS A 197 -17.82 1.31 -33.81
N GLN A 198 -18.16 2.56 -33.50
CA GLN A 198 -18.08 3.09 -32.14
C GLN A 198 -18.89 2.25 -31.16
N PHE A 199 -20.12 1.85 -31.51
CA PHE A 199 -20.91 0.97 -30.65
C PHE A 199 -20.21 -0.36 -30.34
N THR A 200 -19.62 -0.99 -31.35
CA THR A 200 -18.84 -2.23 -31.17
C THR A 200 -17.59 -2.01 -30.30
N ASP A 201 -16.92 -0.87 -30.47
CA ASP A 201 -15.73 -0.51 -29.68
C ASP A 201 -16.04 -0.28 -28.19
N GLN A 202 -17.29 0.05 -27.85
CA GLN A 202 -17.72 0.27 -26.46
C GLN A 202 -18.11 -1.04 -25.74
N LEU A 203 -18.36 -2.14 -26.45
CA LEU A 203 -18.74 -3.43 -25.84
C LEU A 203 -17.73 -3.95 -24.80
N PRO A 204 -16.40 -3.85 -25.00
CA PRO A 204 -15.44 -4.28 -23.98
C PRO A 204 -15.54 -3.50 -22.66
N ASP A 205 -16.07 -2.27 -22.67
CA ASP A 205 -16.25 -1.44 -21.47
C ASP A 205 -17.52 -1.82 -20.69
N LEU A 206 -18.31 -2.77 -21.20
CA LEU A 206 -19.58 -3.22 -20.64
C LEU A 206 -19.53 -4.63 -20.06
N GLY A 207 -18.36 -5.27 -19.95
CA GLY A 207 -18.17 -6.59 -19.31
C GLY A 207 -17.68 -7.70 -20.23
#